data_AF-A0A3P6B5K0-F1
#
_entry.id   AF-A0A3P6B5K0-F1
#
_cell.length_a   1.000
_cell.length_b   1.000
_cell.length_c   1.000
_cell.angle_alpha   90.00
_cell.angle_beta   90.00
_cell.angle_gamma   90.00
#
_symmetry.space_group_name_H-M   'P 1'
#
loop_
_entity.id
_entity.type
_entity.pdbx_description
1 polymer ?
#
loop_
_entity_poly.entity_id
_entity_poly.type
_entity_poly.pdbx_seq_one_letter_code
_entity_poly.pdbx_strand_id
1 'polypeptide(L)'
;MLESINLPISCNFSSFPHLKPSRKAQSRNLTLVQSRAPLPFLKPDRILLRNSNSQFLKHEKKGLFHVCRSSLNNPDPDKTEIQDEGRDWTSSVLLFALWGALLYYCFNLAPDQTPTQDLYFVKKLLNLKGDDGFRMNKILVGLWYIMGLWPVVYAMLLLPTGRSKTQAWPFVVFSFFGGVYALLPYFALWNPPSPPVSESELRQWPFNVLESKVTAGATLVAGLGLILYALVGNAGDWKEFYQYFRESKFIHVTSLDFCLLSAFAPFWVYNDMTARKWFDKGRWLLPVSVVPFLGPSLYLLLRPALSETTAPTDSSASSSDPSQ
;
A
#
# COMPACT_ATOMS: atom_id res chain seq x y z
N MET A 1 42.08 -5.33 -44.41
CA MET A 1 40.63 -5.45 -44.22
C MET A 1 40.45 -6.04 -42.83
N LEU A 2 40.33 -5.16 -41.84
CA LEU A 2 40.43 -5.46 -40.41
C LEU A 2 39.34 -4.66 -39.69
N GLU A 3 38.70 -5.31 -38.72
CA GLU A 3 37.67 -4.77 -37.84
C GLU A 3 38.12 -3.52 -37.07
N SER A 4 37.20 -2.58 -36.87
CA SER A 4 37.23 -1.69 -35.70
C SER A 4 35.82 -1.25 -35.27
N ILE A 5 35.43 -1.83 -34.15
CA ILE A 5 34.62 -1.33 -33.02
C ILE A 5 34.24 0.16 -33.09
N ASN A 6 32.95 0.46 -32.91
CA ASN A 6 32.46 1.74 -32.39
C ASN A 6 31.31 1.53 -31.39
N LEU A 7 31.62 1.79 -30.12
CA LEU A 7 30.74 2.37 -29.09
C LEU A 7 31.25 3.80 -28.85
N PRO A 8 30.59 4.72 -28.11
CA PRO A 8 29.20 4.83 -27.65
C PRO A 8 28.57 6.22 -27.99
N ILE A 9 27.26 6.41 -27.86
CA ILE A 9 26.69 7.78 -27.71
C ILE A 9 25.65 7.79 -26.59
N SER A 10 26.05 8.47 -25.51
CA SER A 10 25.28 8.91 -24.36
C SER A 10 24.27 9.99 -24.73
N CYS A 11 23.05 9.94 -24.18
CA CYS A 11 22.11 11.05 -24.24
C CYS A 11 22.39 12.07 -23.12
N ASN A 12 22.56 13.30 -23.58
CA ASN A 12 22.86 14.55 -22.88
C ASN A 12 21.85 14.92 -21.79
N PHE A 13 22.34 15.34 -20.62
CA PHE A 13 21.61 16.17 -19.67
C PHE A 13 21.66 17.64 -20.13
N SER A 14 20.51 18.28 -20.32
CA SER A 14 20.44 19.72 -20.55
C SER A 14 20.48 20.46 -19.20
N SER A 15 21.64 21.00 -18.85
CA SER A 15 21.83 21.97 -17.77
C SER A 15 21.72 23.39 -18.30
N PHE A 16 20.94 24.27 -17.64
CA PHE A 16 21.08 25.75 -17.75
C PHE A 16 20.33 26.44 -16.59
N PRO A 17 20.68 27.68 -16.17
CA PRO A 17 22.01 28.25 -15.96
C PRO A 17 22.24 28.70 -14.50
N HIS A 18 23.52 28.78 -14.17
CA HIS A 18 24.09 29.34 -12.95
C HIS A 18 24.05 30.89 -13.02
N LEU A 19 23.29 31.56 -12.15
CA LEU A 19 23.47 32.98 -11.86
C LEU A 19 24.55 33.13 -10.77
N LYS A 20 25.46 34.12 -10.95
CA LYS A 20 26.53 34.47 -10.00
C LYS A 20 26.54 36.01 -9.81
N PRO A 21 27.23 36.54 -8.78
CA PRO A 21 26.60 37.34 -7.72
C PRO A 21 26.92 38.84 -7.82
N SER A 22 26.13 39.68 -7.14
CA SER A 22 26.49 41.09 -6.92
C SER A 22 26.37 41.53 -5.45
N ARG A 23 27.55 41.88 -4.93
CA ARG A 23 27.98 42.75 -3.82
C ARG A 23 27.04 43.10 -2.64
N LYS A 24 27.64 42.85 -1.46
CA LYS A 24 27.52 43.47 -0.13
C LYS A 24 26.76 44.82 -0.05
N ALA A 25 25.82 44.86 0.91
CA ALA A 25 25.63 46.00 1.79
C ALA A 25 25.30 45.49 3.21
N GLN A 26 25.64 46.29 4.19
CA GLN A 26 26.04 45.94 5.55
C GLN A 26 24.99 46.44 6.55
N SER A 27 24.73 45.64 7.59
CA SER A 27 24.25 46.00 8.94
C SER A 27 22.96 46.81 9.09
N ARG A 28 21.99 46.22 9.82
CA ARG A 28 21.51 46.76 11.11
C ARG A 28 20.60 45.75 11.83
N ASN A 29 20.97 45.44 13.08
CA ASN A 29 20.15 44.74 14.07
C ASN A 29 18.94 45.59 14.47
N LEU A 30 17.81 44.96 14.84
CA LEU A 30 16.89 45.47 15.88
C LEU A 30 15.89 44.38 16.33
N THR A 31 16.18 43.85 17.52
CA THR A 31 15.33 43.50 18.67
C THR A 31 13.81 43.28 18.53
N LEU A 32 13.41 42.09 18.98
CA LEU A 32 12.28 41.75 19.87
C LEU A 32 11.62 42.95 20.60
N VAL A 33 10.31 43.15 20.39
CA VAL A 33 9.38 43.61 21.46
C VAL A 33 7.99 42.99 21.23
N GLN A 34 7.54 42.34 22.28
CA GLN A 34 6.21 41.79 22.55
C GLN A 34 5.34 42.88 23.18
N SER A 35 4.07 43.04 22.77
CA SER A 35 3.06 43.68 23.63
C SER A 35 1.62 43.27 23.28
N ARG A 36 0.81 43.18 24.33
CA ARG A 36 -0.56 42.64 24.43
C ARG A 36 -1.62 43.77 24.44
N ALA A 37 -2.80 43.44 23.86
CA ALA A 37 -4.19 43.79 24.25
C ALA A 37 -4.73 45.23 23.99
N PRO A 38 -6.08 45.48 24.02
CA PRO A 38 -7.28 44.66 23.79
C PRO A 38 -8.35 45.28 22.81
N LEU A 39 -9.45 44.54 22.58
CA LEU A 39 -10.72 44.75 21.84
C LEU A 39 -11.54 46.04 22.16
N PRO A 40 -12.49 46.49 21.29
CA PRO A 40 -13.89 45.99 21.23
C PRO A 40 -14.47 45.86 19.79
N PHE A 41 -15.15 44.77 19.43
CA PHE A 41 -16.62 44.56 19.46
C PHE A 41 -17.47 45.66 18.80
N LEU A 42 -17.88 45.46 17.54
CA LEU A 42 -19.13 45.95 16.97
C LEU A 42 -19.60 44.94 15.89
N LYS A 43 -20.90 44.62 15.96
CA LYS A 43 -21.62 43.60 15.18
C LYS A 43 -22.50 44.32 14.13
N PRO A 44 -23.33 43.61 13.33
CA PRO A 44 -23.24 43.59 11.87
C PRO A 44 -24.34 44.41 11.17
N ASP A 45 -24.18 44.68 9.88
CA ASP A 45 -25.32 44.95 9.00
C ASP A 45 -25.22 44.21 7.67
N ARG A 46 -26.33 43.55 7.33
CA ARG A 46 -26.65 42.97 6.03
C ARG A 46 -26.88 44.10 5.03
N ILE A 47 -26.61 43.87 3.74
CA ILE A 47 -27.54 44.19 2.64
C ILE A 47 -27.06 43.60 1.29
N LEU A 48 -28.02 42.90 0.69
CA LEU A 48 -28.33 42.63 -0.72
C LEU A 48 -27.40 41.84 -1.68
N LEU A 49 -28.04 40.78 -2.18
CA LEU A 49 -27.90 40.13 -3.48
C LEU A 49 -27.33 41.05 -4.58
N ARG A 50 -26.29 40.54 -5.26
CA ARG A 50 -26.08 40.80 -6.67
C ARG A 50 -25.70 39.50 -7.39
N ASN A 51 -26.64 39.03 -8.19
CA ASN A 51 -26.46 37.98 -9.18
C ASN A 51 -25.44 38.45 -10.23
N SER A 52 -24.40 37.66 -10.49
CA SER A 52 -23.53 37.83 -11.65
C SER A 52 -23.04 36.47 -12.10
N ASN A 53 -23.57 36.03 -13.24
CA ASN A 53 -22.98 35.01 -14.08
C ASN A 53 -21.52 35.37 -14.40
N SER A 54 -20.59 34.45 -14.15
CA SER A 54 -19.28 34.45 -14.80
C SER A 54 -18.80 33.02 -15.03
N GLN A 55 -19.08 32.58 -16.26
CA GLN A 55 -18.24 31.80 -17.16
C GLN A 55 -17.10 30.96 -16.57
N PHE A 56 -17.26 29.66 -16.79
CA PHE A 56 -16.24 28.60 -16.85
C PHE A 56 -14.86 29.09 -17.33
N LEU A 57 -13.86 28.99 -16.46
CA LEU A 57 -12.47 28.82 -16.88
C LEU A 57 -12.10 27.34 -16.69
N LYS A 58 -12.01 26.60 -17.81
CA LYS A 58 -11.35 25.30 -17.88
C LYS A 58 -9.89 25.48 -17.48
N HIS A 59 -9.51 24.95 -16.32
CA HIS A 59 -8.09 24.82 -15.97
C HIS A 59 -7.61 23.45 -16.42
N GLU A 60 -6.96 23.43 -17.58
CA GLU A 60 -6.30 22.27 -18.15
C GLU A 60 -5.04 21.94 -17.34
N LYS A 61 -5.17 21.07 -16.34
CA LYS A 61 -4.01 20.50 -15.65
C LYS A 61 -3.46 19.36 -16.52
N LYS A 62 -2.38 19.65 -17.26
CA LYS A 62 -1.56 18.66 -17.95
C LYS A 62 -1.03 17.65 -16.91
N GLY A 63 -1.66 16.49 -16.86
CA GLY A 63 -1.16 15.33 -16.14
C GLY A 63 -0.01 14.72 -16.93
N LEU A 64 1.17 14.66 -16.32
CA LEU A 64 2.27 13.85 -16.80
C LEU A 64 2.00 12.38 -16.41
N PHE A 65 1.04 11.75 -17.08
CA PHE A 65 0.84 10.31 -17.03
C PHE A 65 1.52 9.70 -18.25
N HIS A 66 2.61 8.97 -18.01
CA HIS A 66 3.27 8.17 -19.04
C HIS A 66 2.37 6.96 -19.34
N VAL A 67 1.61 7.06 -20.43
CA VAL A 67 0.86 5.94 -21.01
C VAL A 67 1.86 5.17 -21.88
N CYS A 68 2.15 3.92 -21.52
CA CYS A 68 2.84 2.99 -22.41
C CYS A 68 1.95 2.76 -23.64
N ARG A 69 2.36 3.33 -24.77
CA ARG A 69 1.74 3.14 -26.08
C ARG A 69 2.35 1.88 -26.68
N SER A 70 1.64 0.74 -26.62
CA SER A 70 2.00 -0.42 -27.43
C SER A 70 1.87 -0.03 -28.90
N SER A 71 2.96 -0.19 -29.64
CA SER A 71 3.02 0.00 -31.09
C SER A 71 2.16 -1.07 -31.74
N LEU A 72 1.08 -0.63 -32.39
CA LEU A 72 0.20 -1.48 -33.18
C LEU A 72 0.91 -1.77 -34.51
N ASN A 73 1.63 -2.89 -34.58
CA ASN A 73 2.03 -3.50 -35.85
C ASN A 73 1.07 -4.66 -36.13
N ASN A 74 0.49 -4.65 -37.34
CA ASN A 74 -0.37 -5.72 -37.85
C ASN A 74 0.31 -7.10 -37.73
N PRO A 75 -0.41 -8.16 -37.33
CA PRO A 75 0.16 -9.50 -37.36
C PRO A 75 0.07 -10.09 -38.78
N ASP A 76 1.22 -10.48 -39.34
CA ASP A 76 1.28 -11.51 -40.37
C ASP A 76 0.91 -12.87 -39.72
N PRO A 77 -0.01 -13.65 -40.31
CA PRO A 77 -0.46 -14.91 -39.73
C PRO A 77 0.45 -16.05 -40.21
N ASP A 78 1.70 -16.08 -39.76
CA ASP A 78 2.51 -17.31 -39.73
C ASP A 78 3.87 -17.03 -39.07
N LYS A 79 3.84 -17.03 -37.73
CA LYS A 79 4.98 -17.26 -36.82
C LYS A 79 4.45 -17.16 -35.39
N THR A 80 3.77 -18.22 -34.95
CA THR A 80 3.55 -18.44 -33.51
C THR A 80 4.85 -18.94 -32.91
N GLU A 81 5.86 -18.06 -32.85
CA GLU A 81 6.96 -18.24 -31.92
C GLU A 81 6.51 -17.68 -30.57
N ILE A 82 6.64 -18.53 -29.55
CA ILE A 82 6.31 -18.31 -28.15
C ILE A 82 6.99 -17.02 -27.68
N GLN A 83 6.21 -15.95 -27.56
CA GLN A 83 6.67 -14.69 -26.96
C GLN A 83 5.80 -14.43 -25.72
N ASP A 84 5.96 -15.28 -24.71
CA ASP A 84 5.29 -15.11 -23.41
C ASP A 84 6.14 -15.67 -22.26
N GLU A 85 7.36 -15.13 -22.08
CA GLU A 85 8.23 -15.41 -20.91
C GLU A 85 8.95 -14.13 -20.42
N GLY A 86 8.38 -12.97 -20.70
CA GLY A 86 9.03 -11.67 -20.46
C GLY A 86 8.79 -11.06 -19.08
N ARG A 87 8.28 -11.78 -18.07
CA ARG A 87 8.33 -11.31 -16.69
C ARG A 87 9.67 -11.72 -16.05
N ASP A 88 10.69 -10.94 -16.42
CA ASP A 88 11.62 -10.23 -15.54
C ASP A 88 12.19 -11.00 -14.33
N TRP A 89 13.02 -12.01 -14.58
CA TRP A 89 13.96 -12.57 -13.60
C TRP A 89 14.68 -11.49 -12.75
N THR A 90 14.88 -10.30 -13.33
CA THR A 90 15.42 -9.10 -12.66
C THR A 90 14.58 -8.64 -11.47
N SER A 91 13.25 -8.64 -11.58
CA SER A 91 12.34 -8.24 -10.50
C SER A 91 12.43 -9.21 -9.32
N SER A 92 12.47 -10.52 -9.61
CA SER A 92 12.67 -11.55 -8.58
C SER A 92 14.03 -11.41 -7.89
N VAL A 93 15.11 -11.18 -8.66
CA VAL A 93 16.45 -10.94 -8.11
C VAL A 93 16.49 -9.68 -7.23
N LEU A 94 15.86 -8.59 -7.65
CA LEU A 94 15.77 -7.36 -6.86
C LEU A 94 14.99 -7.55 -5.57
N LEU A 95 13.88 -8.31 -5.60
CA LEU A 95 13.11 -8.64 -4.40
C LEU A 95 13.89 -9.53 -3.43
N PHE A 96 14.64 -10.52 -3.92
CA PHE A 96 15.54 -11.33 -3.09
C PHE A 96 16.69 -10.51 -2.50
N ALA A 97 17.29 -9.62 -3.28
CA ALA A 97 18.33 -8.71 -2.80
C ALA A 97 17.79 -7.76 -1.73
N LEU A 98 16.60 -7.18 -1.95
CA LEU A 98 15.89 -6.36 -0.97
C LEU A 98 15.62 -7.16 0.31
N TRP A 99 15.12 -8.39 0.18
CA TRP A 99 14.84 -9.27 1.32
C TRP A 99 16.11 -9.59 2.13
N GLY A 100 17.20 -9.98 1.46
CA GLY A 100 18.49 -10.24 2.10
C GLY A 100 19.06 -8.99 2.79
N ALA A 101 18.97 -7.82 2.14
CA ALA A 101 19.40 -6.55 2.71
C ALA A 101 18.56 -6.15 3.95
N LEU A 102 17.24 -6.37 3.89
CA LEU A 102 16.32 -6.13 5.02
C LEU A 102 16.63 -7.06 6.20
N LEU A 103 16.86 -8.36 5.95
CA LEU A 103 17.25 -9.28 7.02
C LEU A 103 18.60 -8.87 7.61
N TYR A 104 19.59 -8.57 6.78
CA TYR A 104 20.89 -8.09 7.24
C TYR A 104 20.73 -6.85 8.11
N TYR A 105 19.89 -5.90 7.69
CA TYR A 105 19.58 -4.70 8.46
C TYR A 105 18.93 -5.04 9.82
N CYS A 106 17.88 -5.86 9.84
CA CYS A 106 17.15 -6.20 11.07
C CYS A 106 18.04 -6.90 12.10
N PHE A 107 18.89 -7.83 11.66
CA PHE A 107 19.76 -8.56 12.56
C PHE A 107 20.98 -7.74 13.02
N ASN A 108 21.62 -6.99 12.11
CA ASN A 108 22.93 -6.39 12.38
C ASN A 108 22.91 -4.88 12.63
N LEU A 109 21.99 -4.12 12.01
CA LEU A 109 22.00 -2.65 12.01
C LEU A 109 20.85 -2.02 12.80
N ALA A 110 19.73 -2.73 12.99
CA ALA A 110 18.60 -2.22 13.76
C ALA A 110 19.04 -1.88 15.20
N PRO A 111 18.55 -0.76 15.77
CA PRO A 111 18.95 -0.32 17.10
C PRO A 111 18.65 -1.41 18.13
N ASP A 112 19.57 -1.66 19.06
CA ASP A 112 19.44 -2.74 20.05
C ASP A 112 19.95 -2.30 21.43
N GLN A 113 19.48 -1.14 21.87
CA GLN A 113 19.93 -0.52 23.11
C GLN A 113 19.16 -1.05 24.32
N THR A 114 17.99 -1.67 24.12
CA THR A 114 17.05 -2.06 25.18
C THR A 114 16.52 -3.50 25.07
N PRO A 115 17.37 -4.54 24.92
CA PRO A 115 16.93 -5.93 24.69
C PRO A 115 16.08 -6.53 25.83
N THR A 116 16.32 -6.12 27.08
CA THR A 116 15.51 -6.58 28.23
C THR A 116 14.11 -5.97 28.22
N GLN A 117 13.99 -4.72 27.79
CA GLN A 117 12.71 -4.03 27.63
C GLN A 117 11.92 -4.61 26.46
N ASP A 118 12.59 -4.97 25.36
CA ASP A 118 11.97 -5.61 24.20
C ASP A 118 11.32 -6.94 24.58
N LEU A 119 12.05 -7.80 25.32
CA LEU A 119 11.49 -9.05 25.83
C LEU A 119 10.31 -8.81 26.79
N TYR A 120 10.40 -7.76 27.61
CA TYR A 120 9.31 -7.36 28.50
C TYR A 120 8.06 -6.93 27.72
N PHE A 121 8.23 -6.10 26.69
CA PHE A 121 7.15 -5.64 25.82
C PHE A 121 6.49 -6.79 25.07
N VAL A 122 7.28 -7.71 24.49
CA VAL A 122 6.75 -8.91 23.82
C VAL A 122 5.91 -9.75 24.79
N LYS A 123 6.42 -10.05 25.99
CA LYS A 123 5.67 -10.82 27.00
C LYS A 123 4.36 -10.14 27.38
N LYS A 124 4.37 -8.82 27.51
CA LYS A 124 3.19 -8.05 27.90
C LYS A 124 2.17 -7.93 26.76
N LEU A 125 2.60 -7.73 25.53
CA LEU A 125 1.75 -7.67 24.33
C LEU A 125 1.16 -9.04 23.93
N LEU A 126 1.82 -10.13 24.31
CA LEU A 126 1.30 -11.50 24.22
C LEU A 126 0.42 -11.89 25.42
N ASN A 127 0.14 -10.96 26.35
CA ASN A 127 -0.59 -11.20 27.59
C ASN A 127 0.01 -12.34 28.45
N LEU A 128 1.30 -12.65 28.30
CA LEU A 128 2.02 -13.64 29.11
C LEU A 128 2.43 -13.07 30.48
N LYS A 129 2.44 -11.75 30.60
CA LYS A 129 2.61 -11.04 31.87
C LYS A 129 1.29 -10.35 32.24
N GLY A 130 0.81 -10.61 33.45
CA GLY A 130 -0.41 -9.98 33.99
C GLY A 130 -0.23 -8.50 34.29
N ASP A 131 -1.24 -7.91 34.94
CA ASP A 131 -1.23 -6.50 35.30
C ASP A 131 -0.20 -6.23 36.42
N ASP A 132 0.94 -5.68 36.04
CA ASP A 132 2.01 -5.22 36.93
C ASP A 132 1.95 -3.70 37.18
N GLY A 133 0.83 -3.05 36.85
CA GLY A 133 0.62 -1.62 37.02
C GLY A 133 1.33 -0.73 35.99
N PHE A 134 2.16 -1.30 35.11
CA PHE A 134 2.79 -0.55 34.02
C PHE A 134 1.78 -0.30 32.89
N ARG A 135 1.55 0.96 32.53
CA ARG A 135 0.71 1.28 31.38
C ARG A 135 1.55 1.26 30.10
N MET A 136 1.21 0.37 29.18
CA MET A 136 1.86 0.31 27.87
C MET A 136 1.53 1.56 27.05
N ASN A 137 2.50 2.02 26.26
CA ASN A 137 2.29 3.10 25.30
C ASN A 137 1.17 2.75 24.30
N LYS A 138 0.21 3.67 24.12
CA LYS A 138 -0.99 3.42 23.30
C LYS A 138 -0.67 3.14 21.83
N ILE A 139 0.30 3.86 21.27
CA ILE A 139 0.67 3.74 19.85
C ILE A 139 1.33 2.40 19.61
N LEU A 140 2.21 1.97 20.52
CA LEU A 140 2.81 0.63 20.48
C LEU A 140 1.75 -0.47 20.52
N VAL A 141 0.76 -0.36 21.41
CA VAL A 141 -0.34 -1.33 21.51
C VAL A 141 -1.16 -1.37 20.21
N GLY A 142 -1.49 -0.20 19.65
CA GLY A 142 -2.20 -0.11 18.37
C GLY A 142 -1.41 -0.72 17.21
N LEU A 143 -0.10 -0.42 17.14
CA LEU A 143 0.80 -1.01 16.15
C LEU A 143 0.86 -2.54 16.28
N TRP A 144 1.03 -3.06 17.49
CA TRP A 144 1.10 -4.51 17.70
C TRP A 144 -0.16 -5.24 17.21
N TYR A 145 -1.34 -4.76 17.60
CA TYR A 145 -2.58 -5.44 17.22
C TYR A 145 -2.91 -5.29 15.73
N ILE A 146 -2.58 -4.15 15.10
CA ILE A 146 -2.81 -4.00 13.66
C ILE A 146 -1.84 -4.86 12.84
N MET A 147 -0.63 -5.11 13.35
CA MET A 147 0.30 -6.09 12.76
C MET A 147 -0.28 -7.50 12.75
N GLY A 148 -1.06 -7.89 13.78
CA GLY A 148 -1.79 -9.15 13.78
C GLY A 148 -2.92 -9.24 12.74
N LEU A 149 -3.44 -8.11 12.25
CA LEU A 149 -4.49 -8.07 11.22
C LEU A 149 -3.94 -8.05 9.79
N TRP A 150 -2.71 -7.57 9.58
CA TRP A 150 -2.09 -7.51 8.25
C TRP A 150 -2.01 -8.86 7.53
N PRO A 151 -1.60 -9.97 8.19
CA PRO A 151 -1.64 -11.30 7.58
C PRO A 151 -3.02 -11.69 7.06
N VAL A 152 -4.11 -11.23 7.70
CA VAL A 152 -5.49 -11.48 7.23
C VAL A 152 -5.76 -10.73 5.93
N VAL A 153 -5.35 -9.46 5.84
CA VAL A 153 -5.46 -8.66 4.59
C VAL A 153 -4.69 -9.34 3.47
N TYR A 154 -3.44 -9.75 3.72
CA TYR A 154 -2.64 -10.46 2.73
C TYR A 154 -3.18 -11.85 2.41
N ALA A 155 -3.77 -12.58 3.37
CA ALA A 155 -4.44 -13.85 3.10
C ALA A 155 -5.58 -13.67 2.09
N MET A 156 -6.41 -12.63 2.25
CA MET A 156 -7.52 -12.32 1.35
C MET A 156 -7.06 -11.85 -0.04
N LEU A 157 -5.90 -11.20 -0.14
CA LEU A 157 -5.33 -10.76 -1.41
C LEU A 157 -4.60 -11.90 -2.14
N LEU A 158 -3.85 -12.74 -1.42
CA LEU A 158 -2.93 -13.70 -2.01
C LEU A 158 -3.52 -15.10 -2.20
N LEU A 159 -4.38 -15.58 -1.30
CA LEU A 159 -4.82 -16.98 -1.35
C LEU A 159 -5.89 -17.25 -2.42
N PRO A 160 -6.91 -16.39 -2.61
CA PRO A 160 -7.93 -16.61 -3.64
C PRO A 160 -7.39 -16.48 -5.07
N THR A 161 -6.37 -15.65 -5.27
CA THR A 161 -5.80 -15.37 -6.60
C THR A 161 -4.45 -16.02 -6.84
N GLY A 162 -3.74 -16.46 -5.81
CA GLY A 162 -2.34 -16.90 -5.88
C GLY A 162 -2.12 -18.36 -6.24
N ARG A 163 -2.83 -18.90 -7.24
CA ARG A 163 -2.35 -20.12 -7.89
C ARG A 163 -1.05 -19.74 -8.62
N SER A 164 0.08 -20.17 -8.11
CA SER A 164 1.36 -20.08 -8.80
C SER A 164 2.11 -21.37 -8.52
N LYS A 165 3.25 -21.60 -9.17
CA LYS A 165 4.11 -22.76 -8.88
C LYS A 165 4.46 -22.84 -7.38
N THR A 166 4.51 -21.70 -6.71
CA THR A 166 4.78 -21.58 -5.27
C THR A 166 3.48 -21.30 -4.51
N GLN A 167 3.16 -22.15 -3.54
CA GLN A 167 1.94 -21.98 -2.74
C GLN A 167 2.12 -20.87 -1.71
N ALA A 168 1.17 -19.93 -1.62
CA ALA A 168 1.30 -18.74 -0.76
C ALA A 168 0.99 -19.00 0.73
N TRP A 169 0.18 -20.02 1.06
CA TRP A 169 -0.29 -20.22 2.44
C TRP A 169 0.80 -20.40 3.50
N PRO A 170 1.96 -21.08 3.25
CA PRO A 170 2.97 -21.22 4.28
C PRO A 170 3.51 -19.84 4.66
N PHE A 171 3.78 -19.00 3.67
CA PHE A 171 4.29 -17.64 3.87
C PHE A 171 3.27 -16.73 4.56
N VAL A 172 1.98 -16.89 4.25
CA VAL A 172 0.89 -16.19 4.95
C VAL A 172 0.76 -16.63 6.41
N VAL A 173 0.90 -17.92 6.71
CA VAL A 173 0.87 -18.41 8.11
C VAL A 173 2.10 -17.90 8.87
N PHE A 174 3.29 -17.96 8.28
CA PHE A 174 4.51 -17.45 8.91
C PHE A 174 4.51 -15.93 9.08
N SER A 175 3.75 -15.18 8.29
CA SER A 175 3.67 -13.72 8.41
C SER A 175 2.95 -13.24 9.68
N PHE A 176 2.19 -14.10 10.37
CA PHE A 176 1.70 -13.79 11.72
C PHE A 176 2.84 -13.56 12.74
N PHE A 177 4.02 -14.12 12.49
CA PHE A 177 5.18 -13.97 13.37
C PHE A 177 6.28 -13.10 12.75
N GLY A 178 6.53 -13.27 11.45
CA GLY A 178 7.60 -12.58 10.74
C GLY A 178 7.15 -11.48 9.78
N GLY A 179 5.84 -11.20 9.70
CA GLY A 179 5.26 -10.20 8.82
C GLY A 179 5.75 -10.25 7.38
N VAL A 180 6.12 -9.09 6.83
CA VAL A 180 6.59 -8.96 5.45
C VAL A 180 7.87 -9.75 5.19
N TYR A 181 8.71 -9.96 6.20
CA TYR A 181 9.95 -10.71 6.05
C TYR A 181 9.68 -12.18 5.73
N ALA A 182 8.52 -12.70 6.16
CA ALA A 182 8.03 -14.02 5.75
C ALA A 182 7.34 -13.99 4.37
N LEU A 183 6.73 -12.87 3.95
CA LEU A 183 6.03 -12.77 2.65
C LEU A 183 6.95 -12.48 1.46
N LEU A 184 8.04 -11.74 1.66
CA LEU A 184 8.94 -11.31 0.60
C LEU A 184 9.53 -12.46 -0.24
N PRO A 185 9.95 -13.60 0.34
CA PRO A 185 10.39 -14.75 -0.45
C PRO A 185 9.29 -15.24 -1.41
N TYR A 186 8.03 -15.24 -0.97
CA TYR A 186 6.90 -15.56 -1.84
C TYR A 186 6.77 -14.52 -2.95
N PHE A 187 6.88 -13.23 -2.66
CA PHE A 187 6.79 -12.18 -3.68
C PHE A 187 7.87 -12.31 -4.76
N ALA A 188 9.08 -12.73 -4.37
CA ALA A 188 10.18 -12.97 -5.28
C ALA A 188 9.99 -14.23 -6.14
N LEU A 189 9.38 -15.28 -5.59
CA LEU A 189 9.10 -16.55 -6.27
C LEU A 189 7.78 -16.56 -7.05
N TRP A 190 6.96 -15.53 -6.90
CA TRP A 190 5.64 -15.46 -7.50
C TRP A 190 5.72 -15.09 -8.99
N ASN A 191 5.19 -15.97 -9.83
CA ASN A 191 5.09 -15.78 -11.28
C ASN A 191 3.63 -15.48 -11.67
N PRO A 192 3.34 -14.37 -12.35
CA PRO A 192 2.07 -14.17 -13.04
C PRO A 192 2.06 -14.86 -14.41
N PRO A 193 0.88 -15.07 -15.02
CA PRO A 193 -0.46 -14.91 -14.47
C PRO A 193 -0.89 -16.15 -13.67
N SER A 194 -1.67 -15.95 -12.61
CA SER A 194 -2.23 -17.06 -11.86
C SER A 194 -3.37 -17.72 -12.66
N PRO A 195 -3.38 -19.06 -12.81
CA PRO A 195 -4.43 -19.74 -13.55
C PRO A 195 -5.80 -19.51 -12.90
N PRO A 196 -6.88 -19.50 -13.70
CA PRO A 196 -8.24 -19.26 -13.21
C PRO A 196 -8.63 -20.31 -12.16
N VAL A 197 -9.28 -19.86 -11.08
CA VAL A 197 -9.75 -20.72 -9.99
C VAL A 197 -11.18 -21.15 -10.26
N SER A 198 -11.50 -22.41 -9.96
CA SER A 198 -12.86 -22.94 -10.11
C SER A 198 -13.76 -22.47 -8.95
N GLU A 199 -15.03 -22.19 -9.26
CA GLU A 199 -16.03 -21.71 -8.30
C GLU A 199 -16.28 -22.70 -7.14
N SER A 200 -16.13 -24.00 -7.40
CA SER A 200 -16.31 -25.05 -6.39
C SER A 200 -15.20 -25.07 -5.34
N GLU A 201 -13.97 -24.67 -5.70
CA GLU A 201 -12.83 -24.60 -4.78
C GLU A 201 -12.90 -23.35 -3.89
N LEU A 202 -13.38 -22.21 -4.40
CA LEU A 202 -13.54 -20.98 -3.62
C LEU A 202 -14.57 -21.12 -2.49
N ARG A 203 -15.52 -22.05 -2.64
CA ARG A 203 -16.51 -22.37 -1.61
C ARG A 203 -15.96 -23.21 -0.46
N GLN A 204 -14.77 -23.79 -0.62
CA GLN A 204 -14.14 -24.60 0.41
C GLN A 204 -13.48 -23.71 1.47
N TRP A 205 -13.37 -24.24 2.69
CA TRP A 205 -12.60 -23.61 3.75
C TRP A 205 -11.09 -23.73 3.43
N PRO A 206 -10.28 -22.66 3.60
CA PRO A 206 -10.61 -21.36 4.19
C PRO A 206 -11.01 -20.26 3.18
N PHE A 207 -11.08 -20.55 1.88
CA PHE A 207 -11.34 -19.54 0.84
C PHE A 207 -12.70 -18.86 0.98
N ASN A 208 -13.73 -19.59 1.42
CA ASN A 208 -15.04 -19.02 1.69
C ASN A 208 -15.03 -17.91 2.74
N VAL A 209 -14.19 -18.03 3.78
CA VAL A 209 -14.01 -17.01 4.82
C VAL A 209 -13.22 -15.82 4.26
N LEU A 210 -12.22 -16.06 3.43
CA LEU A 210 -11.37 -15.02 2.84
C LEU A 210 -12.06 -14.20 1.74
N GLU A 211 -13.02 -14.79 1.02
CA GLU A 211 -13.87 -14.08 0.05
C GLU A 211 -15.10 -13.42 0.70
N SER A 212 -15.38 -13.69 1.98
CA SER A 212 -16.55 -13.16 2.67
C SER A 212 -16.45 -11.65 2.94
N LYS A 213 -17.53 -10.93 2.59
CA LYS A 213 -17.72 -9.51 2.91
C LYS A 213 -17.76 -9.22 4.40
N VAL A 214 -18.23 -10.18 5.19
CA VAL A 214 -18.27 -10.05 6.66
C VAL A 214 -16.86 -10.02 7.21
N THR A 215 -15.98 -10.92 6.75
CA THR A 215 -14.59 -10.95 7.19
C THR A 215 -13.85 -9.68 6.75
N ALA A 216 -14.04 -9.24 5.51
CA ALA A 216 -13.46 -7.99 5.03
C ALA A 216 -13.95 -6.77 5.84
N GLY A 217 -15.25 -6.70 6.13
CA GLY A 217 -15.85 -5.63 6.94
C GLY A 217 -15.35 -5.66 8.38
N ALA A 218 -15.28 -6.84 9.00
CA ALA A 218 -14.75 -7.01 10.36
C ALA A 218 -13.28 -6.58 10.45
N THR A 219 -12.44 -6.97 9.48
CA THR A 219 -11.04 -6.54 9.40
C THR A 219 -10.92 -5.02 9.26
N LEU A 220 -11.74 -4.40 8.39
CA LEU A 220 -11.75 -2.94 8.22
C LEU A 220 -12.17 -2.21 9.50
N VAL A 221 -13.25 -2.64 10.15
CA VAL A 221 -13.75 -2.02 11.39
C VAL A 221 -12.76 -2.20 12.54
N ALA A 222 -12.18 -3.40 12.70
CA ALA A 222 -11.17 -3.67 13.71
C ALA A 222 -9.93 -2.80 13.51
N GLY A 223 -9.40 -2.71 12.29
CA GLY A 223 -8.24 -1.87 12.01
C GLY A 223 -8.53 -0.38 12.14
N LEU A 224 -9.73 0.08 11.74
CA LEU A 224 -10.15 1.47 11.97
C LEU A 224 -10.19 1.78 13.47
N GLY A 225 -10.75 0.88 14.29
CA GLY A 225 -10.75 1.01 15.75
C GLY A 225 -9.34 1.11 16.34
N LEU A 226 -8.41 0.26 15.89
CA LEU A 226 -7.02 0.27 16.34
C LEU A 226 -6.26 1.54 15.91
N ILE A 227 -6.48 2.01 14.69
CA ILE A 227 -5.89 3.27 14.21
C ILE A 227 -6.43 4.45 15.02
N LEU A 228 -7.74 4.54 15.24
CA LEU A 228 -8.33 5.59 16.08
C LEU A 228 -7.80 5.52 17.51
N TYR A 229 -7.67 4.32 18.08
CA TYR A 229 -7.08 4.11 19.41
C TYR A 229 -5.65 4.65 19.50
N ALA A 230 -4.81 4.39 18.50
CA ALA A 230 -3.44 4.91 18.45
C ALA A 230 -3.41 6.44 18.24
N LEU A 231 -4.27 6.98 17.37
CA LEU A 231 -4.32 8.41 17.05
C LEU A 231 -4.81 9.28 18.20
N VAL A 232 -5.66 8.75 19.09
CA VAL A 232 -6.10 9.44 20.33
C VAL A 232 -4.95 9.56 21.36
N GLY A 233 -3.80 8.93 21.11
CA GLY A 233 -2.58 9.14 21.89
C GLY A 233 -2.18 10.61 21.96
N ASN A 234 -1.79 11.07 23.15
CA ASN A 234 -1.37 12.44 23.38
C ASN A 234 0.09 12.65 22.92
N ALA A 235 0.54 13.91 22.81
CA ALA A 235 1.88 14.22 22.31
C ALA A 235 3.02 13.52 23.09
N GLY A 236 2.81 13.24 24.37
CA GLY A 236 3.73 12.44 25.20
C GLY A 236 3.85 10.99 24.72
N ASP A 237 2.72 10.34 24.38
CA ASP A 237 2.71 8.96 23.88
C ASP A 237 3.50 8.88 22.55
N TRP A 238 3.34 9.86 21.65
CA TRP A 238 4.07 9.92 20.38
C TRP A 238 5.56 10.13 20.56
N LYS A 239 5.95 11.01 21.50
CA LYS A 239 7.37 11.24 21.83
C LYS A 239 8.03 9.98 22.41
N GLU A 240 7.33 9.29 23.30
CA GLU A 240 7.78 8.03 23.89
C GLU A 240 7.90 6.93 22.83
N PHE A 241 6.90 6.79 21.95
CA PHE A 241 6.97 5.85 20.84
C PHE A 241 8.16 6.13 19.91
N TYR A 242 8.42 7.40 19.60
CA TYR A 242 9.59 7.78 18.79
C TYR A 242 10.92 7.44 19.48
N GLN A 243 10.99 7.59 20.81
CA GLN A 243 12.16 7.14 21.56
C GLN A 243 12.33 5.63 21.45
N TYR A 244 11.25 4.86 21.63
CA TYR A 244 11.27 3.41 21.46
C TYR A 244 11.73 3.01 20.05
N PHE A 245 11.21 3.65 19.01
CA PHE A 245 11.61 3.39 17.64
C PHE A 245 13.13 3.59 17.39
N ARG A 246 13.79 4.46 18.15
CA ARG A 246 15.22 4.72 18.03
C ARG A 246 16.11 3.77 18.84
N GLU A 247 15.59 3.21 19.92
CA GLU A 247 16.37 2.47 20.93
C GLU A 247 16.10 0.95 20.88
N SER A 248 14.86 0.55 20.58
CA SER A 248 14.35 -0.82 20.61
C SER A 248 14.44 -1.51 19.25
N LYS A 249 15.05 -2.70 19.20
CA LYS A 249 15.13 -3.52 17.98
C LYS A 249 13.75 -3.98 17.59
N PHE A 250 13.00 -4.49 18.56
CA PHE A 250 11.66 -5.01 18.38
C PHE A 250 10.72 -3.97 17.75
N ILE A 251 10.66 -2.76 18.33
CA ILE A 251 9.74 -1.71 17.88
C ILE A 251 10.18 -1.14 16.54
N HIS A 252 11.49 -0.99 16.31
CA HIS A 252 12.04 -0.53 15.05
C HIS A 252 11.69 -1.49 13.90
N VAL A 253 12.00 -2.79 14.07
CA VAL A 253 11.72 -3.83 13.06
C VAL A 253 10.21 -3.97 12.80
N THR A 254 9.38 -3.94 13.85
CA THR A 254 7.92 -3.99 13.70
C THR A 254 7.36 -2.78 12.94
N SER A 255 7.93 -1.58 13.17
CA SER A 255 7.52 -0.37 12.45
C SER A 255 7.94 -0.41 10.98
N LEU A 256 9.13 -0.94 10.68
CA LEU A 256 9.58 -1.16 9.30
C LEU A 256 8.68 -2.16 8.59
N ASP A 257 8.31 -3.25 9.25
CA ASP A 257 7.39 -4.25 8.75
C ASP A 257 6.03 -3.64 8.39
N PHE A 258 5.42 -2.85 9.29
CA PHE A 258 4.19 -2.10 9.00
C PHE A 258 4.31 -1.23 7.76
N CYS A 259 5.41 -0.48 7.62
CA CYS A 259 5.66 0.39 6.47
C CYS A 259 5.79 -0.42 5.17
N LEU A 260 6.50 -1.54 5.21
CA LEU A 260 6.71 -2.42 4.04
C LEU A 260 5.42 -3.11 3.62
N LEU A 261 4.64 -3.66 4.57
CA LEU A 261 3.31 -4.23 4.30
C LEU A 261 2.39 -3.19 3.67
N SER A 262 2.44 -1.95 4.15
CA SER A 262 1.70 -0.84 3.57
C SER A 262 2.18 -0.48 2.17
N ALA A 263 3.50 -0.46 1.94
CA ALA A 263 4.09 -0.12 0.64
C ALA A 263 3.81 -1.16 -0.45
N PHE A 264 3.78 -2.46 -0.10
CA PHE A 264 3.44 -3.53 -1.03
C PHE A 264 1.94 -3.69 -1.27
N ALA A 265 1.08 -3.19 -0.38
CA ALA A 265 -0.36 -3.41 -0.49
C ALA A 265 -0.99 -2.89 -1.81
N PRO A 266 -0.66 -1.69 -2.32
CA PRO A 266 -1.21 -1.22 -3.59
C PRO A 266 -0.93 -2.14 -4.78
N PHE A 267 0.26 -2.73 -4.83
CA PHE A 267 0.64 -3.68 -5.87
C PHE A 267 -0.24 -4.93 -5.81
N TRP A 268 -0.48 -5.47 -4.62
CA TRP A 268 -1.31 -6.66 -4.45
C TRP A 268 -2.80 -6.40 -4.65
N VAL A 269 -3.27 -5.19 -4.30
CA VAL A 269 -4.62 -4.73 -4.67
C VAL A 269 -4.77 -4.62 -6.18
N TYR A 270 -3.79 -4.06 -6.88
CA TYR A 270 -3.79 -4.02 -8.34
C TYR A 270 -3.83 -5.43 -8.94
N ASN A 271 -3.02 -6.35 -8.43
CA ASN A 271 -2.98 -7.73 -8.91
C ASN A 271 -4.31 -8.47 -8.69
N ASP A 272 -4.93 -8.34 -7.52
CA ASP A 272 -6.25 -8.94 -7.25
C ASP A 272 -7.33 -8.31 -8.14
N MET A 273 -7.25 -7.00 -8.40
CA MET A 273 -8.21 -6.27 -9.24
C MET A 273 -8.15 -6.69 -10.71
N THR A 274 -6.94 -6.90 -11.25
CA THR A 274 -6.75 -7.38 -12.63
C THR A 274 -7.13 -8.85 -12.76
N ALA A 275 -6.80 -9.70 -11.77
CA ALA A 275 -7.24 -11.10 -11.75
C ALA A 275 -8.77 -11.23 -11.78
N ARG A 276 -9.49 -10.30 -11.14
CA ARG A 276 -10.96 -10.21 -11.14
C ARG A 276 -11.55 -9.51 -12.36
N LYS A 277 -10.74 -9.06 -13.33
CA LYS A 277 -11.19 -8.26 -14.49
C LYS A 277 -12.04 -7.03 -14.08
N TRP A 278 -11.77 -6.46 -12.91
CA TRP A 278 -12.57 -5.37 -12.31
C TRP A 278 -11.87 -4.00 -12.39
N PHE A 279 -10.82 -3.90 -13.21
CA PHE A 279 -9.96 -2.72 -13.26
C PHE A 279 -10.70 -1.44 -13.68
N ASP A 280 -11.62 -1.51 -14.63
CA ASP A 280 -12.28 -0.29 -15.16
C ASP A 280 -13.23 0.36 -14.16
N LYS A 281 -13.91 -0.45 -13.33
CA LYS A 281 -14.82 0.03 -12.29
C LYS A 281 -14.09 0.34 -10.97
N GLY A 282 -13.06 -0.45 -10.65
CA GLY A 282 -12.33 -0.39 -9.37
C GLY A 282 -11.14 0.57 -9.34
N ARG A 283 -10.71 1.15 -10.47
CA ARG A 283 -9.44 1.90 -10.60
C ARG A 283 -9.24 3.01 -9.55
N TRP A 284 -10.33 3.64 -9.11
CA TRP A 284 -10.28 4.71 -8.11
C TRP A 284 -9.84 4.22 -6.71
N LEU A 285 -9.94 2.92 -6.43
CA LEU A 285 -9.48 2.32 -5.16
C LEU A 285 -7.97 2.12 -5.11
N LEU A 286 -7.26 2.16 -6.24
CA LEU A 286 -5.81 2.04 -6.27
C LEU A 286 -5.09 3.17 -5.53
N PRO A 287 -5.37 4.46 -5.77
CA PRO A 287 -4.76 5.51 -4.96
C PRO A 287 -5.20 5.44 -3.49
N VAL A 288 -6.41 4.93 -3.20
CA VAL A 288 -6.89 4.73 -1.82
C VAL A 288 -6.10 3.64 -1.10
N SER A 289 -5.64 2.61 -1.80
CA SER A 289 -4.84 1.51 -1.24
C SER A 289 -3.48 1.94 -0.67
N VAL A 290 -3.01 3.16 -0.97
CA VAL A 290 -1.80 3.75 -0.37
C VAL A 290 -2.01 4.11 1.10
N VAL A 291 -3.26 4.31 1.54
CA VAL A 291 -3.57 4.56 2.96
C VAL A 291 -3.29 3.28 3.75
N PRO A 292 -2.31 3.28 4.69
CA PRO A 292 -1.89 2.09 5.41
C PRO A 292 -3.07 1.35 6.04
N PHE A 293 -3.14 0.04 5.77
CA PHE A 293 -4.17 -0.89 6.23
C PHE A 293 -5.62 -0.60 5.77
N LEU A 294 -6.12 0.62 5.95
CA LEU A 294 -7.49 1.01 5.62
C LEU A 294 -7.77 0.96 4.13
N GLY A 295 -6.82 1.39 3.32
CA GLY A 295 -6.91 1.37 1.87
C GLY A 295 -7.16 -0.05 1.31
N PRO A 296 -6.24 -1.01 1.53
CA PRO A 296 -6.44 -2.38 1.09
C PRO A 296 -7.65 -3.05 1.74
N SER A 297 -7.95 -2.77 3.01
CA SER A 297 -9.15 -3.32 3.68
C SER A 297 -10.46 -2.82 3.07
N LEU A 298 -10.54 -1.54 2.71
CA LEU A 298 -11.70 -0.98 2.02
C LEU A 298 -11.86 -1.59 0.62
N TYR A 299 -10.74 -1.78 -0.09
CA TYR A 299 -10.76 -2.51 -1.37
C TYR A 299 -11.33 -3.93 -1.20
N LEU A 300 -10.88 -4.69 -0.21
CA LEU A 300 -11.38 -6.04 0.06
C LEU A 300 -12.89 -6.07 0.35
N LEU A 301 -13.39 -5.04 1.05
CA LEU A 301 -14.83 -4.91 1.30
C LEU A 301 -15.63 -4.60 0.03
N LEU A 302 -15.06 -3.86 -0.92
CA LEU A 302 -15.77 -3.39 -2.12
C LEU A 302 -15.56 -4.25 -3.37
N ARG A 303 -14.49 -5.06 -3.45
CA ARG A 303 -14.18 -5.90 -4.63
C ARG A 303 -15.30 -6.89 -4.95
N PRO A 304 -15.67 -7.17 -6.21
CA PRO A 304 -16.66 -8.19 -6.52
C PRO A 304 -16.19 -9.58 -6.10
N ALA A 305 -17.12 -10.47 -5.77
CA ALA A 305 -16.80 -11.88 -5.57
C ALA A 305 -16.35 -12.49 -6.89
N LEU A 306 -15.40 -13.45 -6.85
CA LEU A 306 -14.93 -14.14 -8.07
C LEU A 306 -16.09 -14.78 -8.85
N SER A 307 -17.09 -15.32 -8.13
CA SER A 307 -18.29 -15.96 -8.70
C SER A 307 -19.20 -15.06 -9.54
N GLU A 308 -19.24 -13.76 -9.25
CA GLU A 308 -20.12 -12.83 -9.97
C GLU A 308 -19.56 -12.42 -11.34
N THR A 309 -18.24 -12.60 -11.55
CA THR A 309 -17.58 -12.22 -12.80
C THR A 309 -17.66 -13.31 -13.87
N THR A 310 -17.94 -14.56 -13.47
CA THR A 310 -18.04 -15.71 -14.37
C THR A 310 -19.43 -15.88 -14.97
N ALA A 311 -20.49 -15.32 -14.38
CA ALA A 311 -21.85 -15.43 -14.90
C ALA A 311 -22.02 -14.57 -16.17
N PRO A 312 -22.24 -15.16 -17.36
CA PRO A 312 -22.68 -14.41 -18.51
C PRO A 312 -24.12 -13.95 -18.25
N THR A 313 -24.40 -12.68 -18.50
CA THR A 313 -25.76 -12.17 -18.63
C THR A 313 -26.38 -12.74 -19.91
N ASP A 314 -26.71 -14.02 -19.92
CA ASP A 314 -27.64 -14.61 -20.88
C ASP A 314 -29.03 -14.61 -20.25
N SER A 315 -29.61 -13.42 -20.14
CA SER A 315 -31.05 -13.25 -20.05
C SER A 315 -31.54 -12.68 -21.38
N SER A 316 -31.48 -13.52 -22.42
CA SER A 316 -32.12 -13.28 -23.70
C SER A 316 -33.53 -13.89 -23.70
N ALA A 317 -34.48 -13.01 -24.00
CA ALA A 317 -35.84 -13.23 -24.47
C ALA A 317 -36.31 -14.67 -24.71
N SER A 318 -37.34 -15.10 -23.97
CA SER A 318 -38.32 -16.05 -24.49
C SER A 318 -39.57 -15.28 -24.95
N SER A 319 -39.50 -14.76 -26.18
CA SER A 319 -40.70 -14.49 -26.97
C SER A 319 -41.16 -15.84 -27.55
N SER A 320 -42.20 -16.43 -26.98
CA SER A 320 -42.94 -17.51 -27.62
C SER A 320 -44.32 -17.00 -28.00
N ASP A 321 -44.44 -16.58 -29.25
CA ASP A 321 -45.71 -16.39 -29.94
C ASP A 321 -45.80 -17.53 -30.99
N PRO A 322 -46.80 -18.43 -30.92
CA PRO A 322 -47.10 -19.31 -32.03
C PRO A 322 -48.39 -18.84 -32.71
N SER A 323 -48.23 -18.40 -33.95
CA SER A 323 -49.26 -18.37 -34.96
C SER A 323 -49.88 -19.75 -35.19
N GLN A 324 -51.17 -19.90 -34.88
CA GLN A 324 -52.20 -20.60 -35.67
C GLN A 324 -53.57 -19.97 -35.37
#